data_AF-A0A968PMN6-F1
#
_entry.id   AF-A0A968PMN6-F1
#
_cell.length_a   1.000
_cell.length_b   1.000
_cell.length_c   1.000
_cell.angle_alpha   90.00
_cell.angle_beta   90.00
_cell.angle_gamma   90.00
#
_symmetry.space_group_name_H-M   'P 1'
#
loop_
_entity.id
_entity.type
_entity.pdbx_description
1 polymer ?
#
loop_
_entity_poly.entity_id
_entity_poly.type
_entity_poly.pdbx_seq_one_letter_code
_entity_poly.pdbx_strand_id
1 'polypeptide(L)' 'MSKLLKDSLKNIPFSKTQTVLNWIESFAKFSLEKGGRLDTYSLTASAEWRDLVNLIQQEKVST' A
#
# COMPACT_ATOMS: atom_id res chain seq x y z
N MET A 1 -9.32 -0.99 4.98
CA MET A 1 -7.94 -1.09 4.43
C MET A 1 -7.04 0.05 4.90
N SER A 2 -7.40 1.31 4.65
CA SER A 2 -6.55 2.49 4.91
C SER A 2 -5.96 2.60 6.33
N LYS A 3 -6.75 2.37 7.40
CA LYS A 3 -6.26 2.48 8.79
C LYS A 3 -5.15 1.47 9.14
N LEU A 4 -5.33 0.19 8.77
CA LEU A 4 -4.36 -0.88 9.04
C LEU A 4 -3.04 -0.64 8.30
N LEU A 5 -3.12 -0.20 7.05
CA LEU A 5 -1.94 0.13 6.27
C LEU A 5 -1.24 1.39 6.81
N LYS A 6 -2.00 2.41 7.23
CA LYS A 6 -1.44 3.59 7.92
C LYS A 6 -0.72 3.23 9.22
N ASP A 7 -1.30 2.35 10.03
CA ASP A 7 -0.65 1.89 11.26
C ASP A 7 0.62 1.08 10.97
N SER A 8 0.66 0.33 9.86
CA SER A 8 1.87 -0.39 9.45
C SER A 8 3.05 0.53 9.15
N LEU A 9 2.82 1.79 8.73
CA LEU A 9 3.85 2.76 8.38
C LEU A 9 4.71 3.23 9.56
N LYS A 10 4.21 3.10 10.79
CA LYS A 10 4.87 3.65 11.99
C LYS A 10 6.27 3.07 12.26
N ASN A 11 6.62 1.96 11.62
CA ASN A 11 7.86 1.22 11.87
C ASN A 11 8.63 0.83 10.59
N ILE A 12 8.33 1.44 9.43
CA ILE A 12 8.90 0.97 8.15
C ILE A 12 10.17 1.76 7.80
N PRO A 13 11.35 1.13 7.71
CA PRO A 13 12.61 1.78 7.33
C PRO A 13 12.79 1.90 5.80
N PHE A 14 11.74 1.63 5.02
CA PHE A 14 11.79 1.56 3.56
C PHE A 14 11.36 2.88 2.93
N SER A 15 11.85 3.12 1.70
CA SER A 15 11.34 4.24 0.91
C SER A 15 9.83 4.13 0.69
N LYS A 16 9.17 5.28 0.45
CA LYS A 16 7.73 5.35 0.17
C LYS A 16 7.32 4.39 -0.96
N THR A 17 8.13 4.31 -2.02
CA THR A 17 7.90 3.41 -3.16
C THR A 17 8.05 1.93 -2.77
N GLN A 18 9.09 1.56 -2.03
CA GLN A 18 9.26 0.18 -1.55
C GLN A 18 8.12 -0.25 -0.62
N THR A 19 7.61 0.68 0.19
CA THR A 19 6.46 0.41 1.08
C THR A 19 5.21 0.06 0.28
N VAL A 20 4.88 0.86 -0.74
CA VAL A 20 3.73 0.59 -1.63
C VAL A 20 3.91 -0.73 -2.37
N LEU A 21 5.11 -0.99 -2.89
CA LEU A 21 5.43 -2.22 -3.60
C LEU A 21 5.23 -3.44 -2.69
N ASN A 22 5.74 -3.39 -1.45
CA ASN A 22 5.62 -4.47 -0.48
C ASN A 22 4.15 -4.77 -0.12
N TRP A 23 3.28 -3.75 -0.04
CA TRP A 23 1.85 -3.97 0.16
C TRP A 23 1.19 -4.68 -1.02
N ILE A 24 1.51 -4.26 -2.26
CA ILE A 24 0.97 -4.89 -3.47
C ILE A 24 1.43 -6.35 -3.56
N GLU A 25 2.72 -6.62 -3.33
CA GLU A 25 3.28 -7.98 -3.34
C GLU A 25 2.63 -8.85 -2.26
N SER A 26 2.44 -8.31 -1.06
CA SER A 26 1.77 -9.02 0.05
C SER A 26 0.32 -9.37 -0.29
N PHE A 27 -0.43 -8.45 -0.90
CA PHE A 27 -1.80 -8.71 -1.33
C PHE A 27 -1.88 -9.70 -2.49
N ALA A 28 -0.93 -9.63 -3.43
CA ALA A 28 -0.86 -10.56 -4.55
C ALA A 28 -0.57 -11.98 -4.05
N LYS A 29 0.41 -12.12 -3.14
CA LYS A 29 0.76 -13.39 -2.49
C LYS A 29 -0.42 -13.96 -1.71
N PHE A 30 -1.07 -13.16 -0.87
CA PHE A 30 -2.23 -13.60 -0.10
C PHE A 30 -3.39 -14.04 -0.99
N SER A 31 -3.66 -13.31 -2.08
CA SER A 31 -4.70 -13.69 -3.04
C SER A 31 -4.39 -15.04 -3.69
N LEU A 32 -3.12 -15.25 -4.07
CA LEU A 32 -2.66 -16.50 -4.67
C LEU A 32 -2.78 -17.69 -3.71
N GLU A 33 -2.43 -17.51 -2.44
CA GLU A 33 -2.60 -18.53 -1.39
C GLU A 33 -4.07 -18.95 -1.20
N LYS A 34 -5.01 -18.07 -1.54
CA LYS A 34 -6.45 -18.34 -1.52
C LYS A 34 -7.01 -18.84 -2.85
N GLY A 35 -6.15 -19.09 -3.85
CA GLY A 35 -6.54 -19.53 -5.19
C GLY A 35 -7.07 -18.41 -6.10
N GLY A 36 -6.94 -17.14 -5.68
CA GLY A 36 -7.32 -15.97 -6.46
C GLY A 36 -6.13 -15.28 -7.12
N ARG A 37 -6.41 -14.27 -7.94
CA ARG A 37 -5.41 -13.31 -8.43
C ARG A 37 -5.84 -11.92 -7.96
N LEU A 38 -4.88 -11.15 -7.46
CA LEU A 38 -5.15 -9.77 -7.11
C LEU A 38 -5.39 -8.98 -8.40
N ASP A 39 -6.56 -8.34 -8.50
CA ASP A 39 -6.81 -7.33 -9.52
C ASP A 39 -6.15 -6.03 -9.10
N THR A 40 -4.91 -5.85 -9.53
CA THR A 40 -4.12 -4.65 -9.26
C THR A 40 -4.69 -3.41 -9.94
N TYR A 41 -5.42 -3.57 -11.05
CA TYR A 41 -6.04 -2.43 -11.74
C TYR A 41 -7.17 -1.87 -10.88
N SER A 42 -8.10 -2.73 -10.44
CA SER A 42 -9.21 -2.30 -9.57
C SER A 42 -8.71 -1.77 -8.22
N LEU A 43 -7.69 -2.41 -7.63
CA LEU A 43 -7.08 -1.93 -6.38
C LEU A 43 -6.50 -0.51 -6.55
N THR A 44 -5.67 -0.28 -7.57
CA THR A 44 -5.01 1.02 -7.78
C THR A 44 -5.94 2.10 -8.32
N ALA A 45 -7.06 1.71 -8.92
CA ALA A 45 -8.12 2.63 -9.32
C ALA A 45 -9.02 3.07 -8.15
N SER A 46 -9.07 2.32 -7.04
CA SER A 46 -9.90 2.68 -5.89
C SER A 46 -9.49 4.00 -5.24
N ALA A 47 -10.49 4.77 -4.81
CA ALA A 47 -10.27 6.06 -4.14
C ALA A 47 -9.47 5.87 -2.84
N GLU A 48 -9.79 4.82 -2.09
CA GLU A 48 -9.14 4.51 -0.81
C GLU A 48 -7.64 4.20 -0.96
N TRP A 49 -7.26 3.52 -2.06
CA TRP A 49 -5.85 3.26 -2.36
C TRP A 49 -5.12 4.52 -2.78
N ARG A 50 -5.74 5.33 -3.66
CA ARG A 50 -5.15 6.60 -4.12
C ARG A 50 -4.93 7.58 -2.96
N ASP A 51 -5.91 7.72 -2.08
CA ASP A 51 -5.80 8.58 -0.90
C ASP A 51 -4.70 8.11 0.05
N LEU A 52 -4.56 6.80 0.22
CA LEU A 52 -3.51 6.20 1.03
C LEU A 52 -2.13 6.47 0.43
N VAL A 53 -1.95 6.24 -0.87
CA VAL A 53 -0.69 6.46 -1.59
C VAL A 53 -0.32 7.94 -1.60
N ASN A 54 -1.29 8.84 -1.74
CA ASN A 54 -1.06 10.27 -1.66
C ASN A 54 -0.60 10.70 -0.25
N LEU A 55 -1.20 10.14 0.80
CA LEU A 55 -0.84 10.46 2.18
C LEU A 55 0.61 10.09 2.50
N ILE A 56 1.09 8.94 2.03
CA ILE A 56 2.49 8.55 2.20
C ILE A 56 3.44 9.31 1.28
N GLN A 57 3.02 9.69 0.07
CA GLN A 57 3.84 10.53 -0.79
C GLN A 57 4.02 11.95 -0.21
N GLN A 58 3.01 12.49 0.47
CA GLN A 58 3.04 13.84 1.03
C GLN A 58 3.63 13.98 2.45
N GLU A 59 4.21 12.93 3.04
CA GLU A 59 4.92 13.08 4.31
C GLU A 59 6.11 14.04 4.14
N LYS A 60 6.00 15.19 4.83
CA LYS A 60 6.79 16.41 4.69
C LYS A 60 8.30 16.15 4.72
N VAL A 61 8.98 16.79 3.77
CA VAL A 61 10.27 17.43 4.02
C VAL A 61 10.07 18.41 5.19
N SER A 62 10.38 17.99 6.41
CA SER A 62 10.66 18.95 7.49
C SER A 62 12.13 19.33 7.32
N THR A 63 12.34 20.45 6.63
CA THR A 63 13.60 21.21 6.63
C THR A 63 13.81 21.87 7.98
#